data_AF-A0A971MSJ2-F1
#
_entry.id   AF-A0A971MSJ2-F1
#
_cell.length_a   1.000
_cell.length_b   1.000
_cell.length_c   1.000
_cell.angle_alpha   90.00
_cell.angle_beta   90.00
_cell.angle_gamma   90.00
#
_symmetry.space_group_name_H-M   'P 1'
#
loop_
_entity.id
_entity.type
_entity.pdbx_description
1 polymer ?
#
loop_
_entity_poly.entity_id
_entity_poly.type
_entity_poly.pdbx_seq_one_letter_code
_entity_poly.pdbx_strand_id
1 'polypeptide(L)'
;MLYAASVKVTHRRNQRRIDLIVNAENLEKAKEKAIKQARKIYAPGKKAVYTVSEIINEIEALETLQPFPTTEEPIESDPEIPPTH
;
A
#
# COMPACT_ATOMS: atom_id res chain seq x y z
N MET A 1 -15.78 -1.91 4.30
CA MET A 1 -14.66 -1.94 3.34
C MET A 1 -13.43 -2.47 4.05
N LEU A 2 -12.62 -3.26 3.36
CA LEU A 2 -11.34 -3.70 3.88
C LEU A 2 -10.26 -2.65 3.61
N TYR A 3 -9.40 -2.46 4.60
CA TYR A 3 -8.23 -1.59 4.51
C TYR A 3 -7.00 -2.38 4.93
N ALA A 4 -5.94 -2.31 4.14
CA ALA A 4 -4.62 -2.74 4.53
C ALA A 4 -3.90 -1.55 5.16
N ALA A 5 -3.39 -1.70 6.38
CA ALA A 5 -2.73 -0.65 7.13
C ALA A 5 -1.38 -1.13 7.66
N SER A 6 -0.36 -0.29 7.50
CA SER A 6 0.95 -0.49 8.11
C SER A 6 1.11 0.45 9.31
N VAL A 7 1.34 -0.11 10.49
CA VAL A 7 1.50 0.65 11.73
C VAL A 7 2.93 0.52 12.23
N LYS A 8 3.62 1.66 12.31
CA LYS A 8 4.91 1.77 12.98
C LYS A 8 4.71 1.91 14.49
N VAL A 9 5.34 1.04 15.24
CA VAL A 9 5.37 1.04 16.70
C VAL A 9 6.77 1.39 17.17
N THR A 10 6.89 2.47 17.93
CA THR A 10 8.16 2.93 18.50
C THR A 10 8.10 2.87 20.03
N HIS A 11 9.01 2.12 20.64
CA HIS A 11 9.15 2.03 22.09
C HIS A 11 10.63 2.16 22.48
N ARG A 12 10.99 3.31 23.07
CA ARG A 12 12.38 3.69 23.34
C ARG A 12 13.23 3.61 22.05
N ARG A 13 14.21 2.71 21.99
CA ARG A 13 15.07 2.48 20.82
C ARG A 13 14.55 1.38 19.88
N ASN A 14 13.49 0.66 20.28
CA ASN A 14 12.93 -0.43 19.49
C ASN A 14 11.85 0.11 18.54
N GLN A 15 11.97 -0.22 17.27
CA GLN A 15 10.99 0.09 16.24
C GLN A 15 10.50 -1.21 15.61
N ARG A 16 9.19 -1.33 15.43
CA ARG A 16 8.57 -2.47 14.77
C ARG A 16 7.48 -2.01 13.82
N ARG A 17 7.35 -2.66 12.68
CA ARG A 17 6.23 -2.49 11.77
C ARG A 17 5.22 -3.62 11.99
N ILE A 18 3.94 -3.29 12.01
CA ILE A 18 2.84 -4.24 12.11
C ILE A 18 1.89 -3.97 10.95
N ASP A 19 1.79 -4.93 10.04
CA ASP A 19 0.88 -4.86 8.91
C ASP A 19 -0.43 -5.58 9.29
N LEU A 20 -1.55 -4.91 9.05
CA LEU A 20 -2.87 -5.28 9.53
C LEU A 20 -3.91 -5.13 8.43
N ILE A 21 -4.90 -6.01 8.42
CA ILE A 21 -6.11 -5.83 7.62
C ILE A 21 -7.25 -5.51 8.58
N VAL A 22 -7.96 -4.40 8.33
CA VAL A 22 -9.07 -3.93 9.16
C VAL A 22 -10.32 -3.69 8.32
N ASN A 23 -11.48 -4.08 8.86
CA ASN A 23 -12.77 -3.75 8.26
C ASN A 23 -13.32 -2.45 8.89
N ALA A 24 -13.60 -1.45 8.06
CA ALA A 24 -14.13 -0.15 8.49
C ALA A 24 -15.09 0.45 7.44
N GLU A 25 -15.89 1.43 7.88
CA GLU A 25 -16.82 2.17 7.03
C GLU A 25 -16.12 3.30 6.26
N ASN A 26 -15.07 3.89 6.85
CA ASN A 26 -14.31 4.99 6.28
C ASN A 26 -12.85 4.95 6.75
N LEU A 27 -12.01 5.79 6.14
CA LEU A 27 -10.56 5.86 6.41
C LEU A 27 -10.25 6.23 7.87
N GLU A 28 -11.02 7.13 8.47
CA GLU A 28 -10.79 7.57 9.86
C GLU A 28 -11.02 6.42 10.84
N LYS A 29 -12.17 5.74 10.75
CA LYS A 29 -12.45 4.54 11.55
C LYS A 29 -11.45 3.42 11.27
N ALA A 30 -10.94 3.31 10.04
CA ALA A 30 -9.91 2.33 9.70
C ALA A 30 -8.61 2.61 10.45
N LYS A 31 -8.15 3.87 10.48
CA LYS A 31 -6.95 4.29 11.24
C LYS A 31 -7.09 4.01 12.73
N GLU A 32 -8.24 4.34 13.32
CA GLU A 32 -8.50 4.06 14.74
C GLU A 32 -8.48 2.56 15.05
N LYS A 33 -9.17 1.75 14.23
CA LYS A 33 -9.18 0.29 14.38
C LYS A 33 -7.79 -0.31 14.20
N ALA A 34 -7.01 0.16 13.23
CA ALA A 34 -5.64 -0.29 13.00
C ALA A 34 -4.74 -0.03 14.21
N ILE A 35 -4.79 1.18 14.79
CA ILE A 35 -4.02 1.50 16.01
C ILE A 35 -4.49 0.64 17.19
N LYS A 36 -5.80 0.46 17.36
CA LYS A 36 -6.36 -0.36 18.44
C LYS A 36 -5.90 -1.82 18.33
N GLN A 37 -5.86 -2.37 17.12
CA GLN A 37 -5.41 -3.73 16.86
C GLN A 37 -3.88 -3.86 17.01
N ALA A 38 -3.11 -2.89 16.52
CA ALA A 38 -1.65 -2.83 16.73
C ALA A 38 -1.28 -2.82 18.22
N ARG A 39 -2.03 -2.06 19.05
CA ARG A 39 -1.86 -2.04 20.51
C ARG A 39 -2.09 -3.40 21.15
N LYS A 40 -3.10 -4.15 20.69
CA LYS A 40 -3.39 -5.50 21.18
C LYS A 40 -2.26 -6.48 20.84
N ILE A 41 -1.64 -6.34 19.67
CA ILE A 41 -0.59 -7.25 19.18
C ILE A 41 0.76 -6.97 19.86
N TYR A 42 1.19 -5.71 19.93
CA TYR A 42 2.54 -5.39 20.42
C TYR A 42 2.69 -5.57 21.94
N ALA A 43 1.60 -5.33 22.68
CA ALA A 43 1.32 -5.64 24.10
C ALA A 43 0.58 -4.45 24.74
N PRO A 44 -0.61 -4.68 25.35
CA PRO A 44 -1.30 -3.65 26.11
C PRO A 44 -0.54 -3.34 27.41
N GLY A 45 0.13 -2.18 27.48
CA GLY A 45 0.78 -1.70 28.71
C GLY A 45 2.13 -1.02 28.53
N LYS A 46 2.83 -1.25 27.40
CA LYS A 46 4.04 -0.49 27.07
C LYS A 46 3.66 0.89 26.53
N LYS A 47 4.26 1.97 27.06
CA LYS A 47 4.14 3.34 26.54
C LYS A 47 4.86 3.46 25.19
N ALA A 48 4.29 2.84 24.16
CA ALA A 48 4.77 2.90 22.79
C ALA A 48 3.99 3.95 22.00
N VAL A 49 4.65 4.58 21.05
CA VAL A 49 4.02 5.47 20.06
C VAL A 49 3.60 4.61 18.86
N TYR A 50 2.35 4.76 18.44
CA TYR A 50 1.77 4.04 17.32
C TYR A 50 1.42 5.06 16.23
N THR A 51 1.98 4.88 15.04
CA THR A 51 1.76 5.77 13.90
C THR A 51 1.36 4.92 12.71
N VAL A 52 0.23 5.23 12.08
CA VAL A 52 -0.15 4.63 10.80
C VAL A 52 0.76 5.25 9.74
N SER A 53 1.64 4.44 9.15
CA SER A 53 2.57 4.88 8.11
C SER A 53 1.89 4.89 6.74
N GLU A 54 1.09 3.87 6.47
CA GLU A 54 0.40 3.69 5.20
C GLU A 54 -0.94 3.02 5.47
N ILE A 55 -1.96 3.39 4.71
CA ILE A 55 -3.27 2.75 4.73
C ILE A 55 -3.90 2.90 3.36
N ILE A 56 -4.30 1.77 2.78
CA ILE A 56 -4.92 1.71 1.46
C ILE A 56 -6.24 0.96 1.56
N ASN A 57 -7.22 1.39 0.80
CA ASN A 57 -8.49 0.67 0.71
C ASN A 57 -8.38 -0.50 -0.29
N GLU A 58 -9.32 -1.43 -0.23
CA GLU A 58 -9.35 -2.61 -1.11
C GLU A 58 -9.34 -2.27 -2.61
N ILE A 59 -10.02 -1.19 -3.02
CA ILE A 59 -10.13 -0.78 -4.42
C ILE A 59 -8.79 -0.21 -4.90
N GLU A 60 -8.18 0.70 -4.13
CA GLU A 60 -6.85 1.26 -4.39
C GLU A 60 -5.76 0.17 -4.40
N ALA A 61 -5.89 -0.84 -3.53
CA ALA A 61 -4.98 -1.98 -3.50
C ALA A 61 -5.07 -2.83 -4.77
N LEU A 62 -6.27 -2.98 -5.35
CA LEU A 62 -6.45 -3.70 -6.61
C LEU A 62 -5.91 -2.91 -7.81
N GLU A 63 -6.06 -1.59 -7.81
CA GLU A 63 -5.52 -0.71 -8.85
C GLU A 63 -3.99 -0.69 -8.85
N THR A 64 -3.35 -0.72 -7.68
CA THR A 64 -1.89 -0.79 -7.54
C THR A 64 -1.28 -2.15 -7.90
N LEU A 65 -2.10 -3.21 -7.94
CA LEU A 65 -1.69 -4.53 -8.42
C LEU A 65 -1.81 -4.70 -9.94
N GLN A 66 -2.33 -3.70 -10.67
CA GLN A 66 -2.37 -3.78 -12.12
C GLN A 66 -0.92 -3.74 -12.66
N PRO A 67 -0.54 -4.70 -13.54
CA PRO A 67 0.75 -4.62 -14.21
C PRO A 67 0.82 -3.31 -14.99
N PHE A 68 2.01 -2.67 -14.96
CA PHE A 68 2.31 -1.45 -15.69
C PHE A 68 1.74 -1.50 -17.12
N PRO A 69 1.26 -0.36 -17.68
CA PRO A 69 0.83 -0.34 -19.07
C PRO A 69 1.99 -0.86 -19.93
N THR A 70 1.74 -1.96 -20.64
CA THR A 70 2.64 -2.45 -21.67
C THR A 70 2.84 -1.30 -22.62
N THR A 71 4.05 -0.75 -22.65
CA THR A 71 4.42 0.28 -23.62
C THR A 71 4.24 -0.38 -24.98
N GLU A 72 3.26 0.07 -25.77
CA GLU A 72 3.16 -0.32 -27.17
C GLU A 72 4.47 0.15 -27.83
N GLU A 73 5.36 -0.79 -28.15
CA GLU A 73 6.57 -0.49 -28.91
C GLU A 73 6.13 0.13 -30.25
N PRO A 74 6.67 1.29 -30.66
CA PRO A 74 6.35 1.85 -31.96
C PRO A 74 6.83 0.88 -33.03
N ILE A 75 5.91 0.41 -33.88
CA ILE A 75 6.22 -0.38 -35.06
C ILE A 75 7.11 0.51 -35.94
N GLU A 76 8.40 0.20 -36.03
CA GLU A 76 9.30 0.76 -37.03
C GLU A 76 8.74 0.38 -38.40
N SER A 77 8.06 1.34 -39.04
CA SER A 77 7.71 1.22 -40.46
C SER A 77 8.99 1.32 -41.28
N ASP A 78 9.41 0.19 -41.86
CA ASP A 78 10.50 0.07 -42.83
C ASP A 78 10.42 1.18 -43.91
N PRO A 79 11.52 1.90 -44.22
CA PRO A 79 11.54 2.81 -45.36
C PRO A 79 11.61 2.01 -46.66
N GLU A 80 10.52 2.10 -47.43
CA GLU A 80 10.37 1.63 -48.81
C GLU A 80 11.50 2.18 -49.70
N ILE A 81 12.41 1.30 -50.17
CA ILE A 81 13.49 1.66 -51.10
C ILE A 81 12.90 1.79 -52.50
N PRO A 82 13.04 2.93 -53.22
CA PRO A 82 12.52 3.05 -54.57
C PRO A 82 13.38 2.25 -55.58
N PRO A 83 12.77 1.63 -56.61
CA PRO A 83 13.52 0.91 -57.63
C PRO A 83 14.31 1.88 -58.52
N THR A 84 15.60 1.61 -58.69
CA THR A 84 16.46 2.31 -59.64
C THR A 84 16.16 1.80 -61.05
N HIS A 85 15.91 2.71 -62.00
CA HIS A 85 15.62 2.40 -63.40
C HIS A 85 16.73 2.89 -64.33
#